data_AF-A0A3M1N6W0-F1
#
_entry.id   AF-A0A3M1N6W0-F1
#
_cell.length_a   1.000
_cell.length_b   1.000
_cell.length_c   1.000
_cell.angle_alpha   90.00
_cell.angle_beta   90.00
_cell.angle_gamma   90.00
#
_symmetry.space_group_name_H-M   'P 1'
#
loop_
_entity.id
_entity.type
_entity.pdbx_description
1 polymer ?
#
loop_
_entity_poly.entity_id
_entity_poly.type
_entity_poly.pdbx_seq_one_letter_code
_entity_poly.pdbx_strand_id
1 'polypeptide(L)'
;MIALKLTLLLDEALGEAIDVPSALEAAQRAAQSVCEQLGLPALPTLSLERAKLPYRLAALRLEETLCRHADSLESQLFSAQRHALYAPHHKAEIAAWLREQPERLAPFLGAFVEAVLSQNAALLLTEPIAAAYRDQLPEALMDYPIERLRQILVPLLALRVSLRAHELIAAALQEDSDELSEALFAALRPKRLPIRCSEATLRALTENATEEEQALFSLMHNGLFEELGVQLPSLAFVVDDSLAFNQFRLHLNDLPSLVWQGLNADQVLVNGTVEQLSACGVPAQPAYTAVNGRLVALAHRADAEAIRAEGFYVWTPFGHLVLQVSALLRQHSALFMCQRLAQRALEQIEIAFPALAEAVRTRLSTAMLARLLRALIAEQVGLRNMRAICEALVTYDYIVVPPDQIAFDDRLQVSVPLPLEAGLLAFVRKRLSLQLTQQAARERTPIPVYLLTPELEQAIAEAPEQACQRLLTALREQLAQRPELTPIVLCASDKRAALRALIGLELPQVRVLAYQELVPEVALQPIARL
;
A
#
# COMPACT_ATOMS: atom_id res chain seq x y z
N MET A 1 28.36 -3.16 12.52
CA MET A 1 27.43 -2.25 11.82
C MET A 1 28.06 -1.82 10.52
N ILE A 2 27.35 -1.94 9.41
CA ILE A 2 27.82 -1.59 8.06
C ILE A 2 27.25 -0.23 7.65
N ALA A 3 28.06 0.61 7.02
CA ALA A 3 27.61 1.92 6.54
C ALA A 3 26.57 1.74 5.41
N LEU A 4 25.40 2.36 5.56
CA LEU A 4 24.36 2.43 4.53
C LEU A 4 24.26 3.86 4.00
N LYS A 5 24.62 4.07 2.74
CA LYS A 5 24.65 5.41 2.15
C LYS A 5 23.27 5.81 1.63
N LEU A 6 22.74 6.89 2.16
CA LEU A 6 21.49 7.50 1.75
C LEU A 6 21.76 8.92 1.25
N THR A 7 21.08 9.33 0.18
CA THR A 7 21.11 10.70 -0.32
C THR A 7 19.71 11.27 -0.29
N LEU A 8 19.50 12.32 0.50
CA LEU A 8 18.26 13.08 0.53
C LEU A 8 18.33 14.17 -0.53
N LEU A 9 17.50 14.04 -1.57
CA LEU A 9 17.36 15.01 -2.63
C LEU A 9 16.28 16.01 -2.24
N LEU A 10 16.62 17.30 -2.22
CA LEU A 10 15.69 18.38 -1.89
C LEU A 10 15.46 19.29 -3.09
N ASP A 11 14.21 19.66 -3.30
CA ASP A 11 13.83 20.56 -4.37
C ASP A 11 14.26 22.02 -4.10
N GLU A 12 14.49 22.76 -5.18
CA GLU A 12 14.81 24.20 -5.15
C GLU A 12 13.66 25.04 -4.55
N ALA A 13 12.41 24.58 -4.64
CA ALA A 13 11.24 25.30 -4.10
C ALA A 13 11.30 25.53 -2.58
N LEU A 14 12.07 24.72 -1.83
CA LEU A 14 12.29 24.91 -0.40
C LEU A 14 13.19 26.12 -0.09
N GLY A 15 13.85 26.72 -1.09
CA GLY A 15 14.70 27.90 -0.93
C GLY A 15 16.05 27.62 -0.24
N GLU A 16 16.88 28.66 -0.10
CA GLU A 16 18.24 28.55 0.47
C GLU A 16 18.30 28.69 2.00
N ALA A 17 17.27 29.28 2.63
CA ALA A 17 17.22 29.56 4.07
C ALA A 17 16.80 28.33 4.91
N ILE A 18 17.40 27.19 4.63
CA ILE A 18 17.09 25.92 5.30
C ILE A 18 18.14 25.62 6.37
N ASP A 19 17.71 25.27 7.58
CA ASP A 19 18.57 24.64 8.60
C ASP A 19 18.90 23.19 8.20
N VAL A 20 19.84 23.08 7.25
CA VAL A 20 20.30 21.81 6.69
C VAL A 20 20.87 20.87 7.77
N PRO A 21 21.68 21.32 8.75
CA PRO A 21 22.19 20.45 9.79
C PRO A 21 21.11 19.74 10.61
N SER A 22 20.13 20.49 11.13
CA SER A 22 19.03 19.93 11.94
C SER A 22 18.16 18.95 11.13
N ALA A 23 17.88 19.31 9.87
CA ALA A 23 17.18 18.44 8.94
C ALA A 23 17.90 17.11 8.69
N LEU A 24 19.21 17.16 8.45
CA LEU A 24 20.02 15.97 8.22
C LEU A 24 20.09 15.08 9.46
N GLU A 25 20.24 15.68 10.65
CA GLU A 25 20.25 14.94 11.91
C GLU A 25 18.93 14.23 12.20
N ALA A 26 17.79 14.91 11.99
CA ALA A 26 16.46 14.31 12.16
C ALA A 26 16.23 13.16 11.16
N ALA A 27 16.59 13.37 9.90
CA ALA A 27 16.51 12.36 8.86
C ALA A 27 17.42 11.14 9.14
N GLN A 28 18.62 11.36 9.67
CA GLN A 28 19.54 10.30 10.05
C GLN A 28 19.04 9.51 11.27
N ARG A 29 18.50 10.18 12.29
CA ARG A 29 17.86 9.51 13.43
C ARG A 29 16.67 8.66 13.00
N ALA A 30 15.85 9.16 12.07
CA ALA A 30 14.73 8.39 11.51
C ALA A 30 15.20 7.14 10.75
N ALA A 31 16.21 7.27 9.89
CA ALA A 31 16.79 6.13 9.17
C ALA A 31 17.39 5.08 10.11
N GLN A 32 18.10 5.52 11.16
CA GLN A 32 18.66 4.64 12.18
C GLN A 32 17.54 3.90 12.92
N SER A 33 16.46 4.59 13.30
CA SER A 33 15.31 3.96 13.96
C SER A 33 14.66 2.87 13.10
N VAL A 34 14.51 3.08 11.79
CA VAL A 34 13.96 2.05 10.88
C VAL A 34 14.88 0.83 10.82
N CYS A 35 16.20 1.02 10.67
CA CYS A 35 17.16 -0.08 10.65
C CYS A 35 17.13 -0.88 11.97
N GLU A 36 17.07 -0.18 13.10
CA GLU A 36 16.96 -0.81 14.42
C GLU A 36 15.66 -1.59 14.55
N GLN A 37 14.51 -1.02 14.19
CA GLN A 37 13.20 -1.68 14.24
C GLN A 37 13.19 -2.98 13.42
N LEU A 38 13.84 -2.96 12.26
CA LEU A 38 13.98 -4.13 11.39
C LEU A 38 15.06 -5.12 11.85
N GLY A 39 15.90 -4.76 12.83
CA GLY A 39 16.99 -5.62 13.30
C GLY A 39 18.16 -5.71 12.31
N LEU A 40 18.35 -4.69 11.47
CA LEU A 40 19.42 -4.65 10.49
C LEU A 40 20.72 -4.11 11.11
N PRO A 41 21.88 -4.76 10.88
CA PRO A 41 23.17 -4.28 11.36
C PRO A 41 23.73 -3.14 10.50
N ALA A 42 22.91 -2.13 10.22
CA ALA A 42 23.20 -1.03 9.32
C ALA A 42 23.30 0.31 10.08
N LEU A 43 24.30 1.12 9.74
CA LEU A 43 24.48 2.49 10.20
C LEU A 43 24.22 3.43 9.02
N PRO A 44 23.03 4.03 8.90
CA PRO A 44 22.71 4.93 7.81
C PRO A 44 23.48 6.25 7.95
N THR A 45 24.08 6.66 6.84
CA THR A 45 24.75 7.96 6.68
C THR A 45 24.03 8.71 5.58
N LEU A 46 23.48 9.89 5.91
CA LEU A 46 22.78 10.71 4.93
C LEU A 46 23.70 11.81 4.40
N SER A 47 23.67 12.00 3.08
CA SER A 47 24.08 13.22 2.40
C SER A 47 22.85 13.98 1.91
N LEU A 48 23.01 15.27 1.64
CA LEU A 48 21.96 16.11 1.07
C LEU A 48 22.43 16.68 -0.26
N GLU A 49 21.57 16.58 -1.27
CA GLU A 49 21.80 17.15 -2.59
C GLU A 49 20.58 17.95 -3.03
N ARG A 50 20.80 19.01 -3.82
CA ARG A 50 19.70 19.74 -4.47
C ARG A 50 19.41 19.13 -5.82
N ALA A 51 18.13 18.92 -6.11
CA ALA A 51 17.68 18.36 -7.38
C ALA A 51 16.39 19.03 -7.83
N LYS A 52 16.14 19.08 -9.14
CA LYS A 52 14.85 19.53 -9.68
C LYS A 52 13.87 18.38 -9.64
N LEU A 53 12.89 18.47 -8.74
CA LEU A 53 11.88 17.46 -8.49
C LEU A 53 10.51 18.00 -8.91
N PRO A 54 10.05 17.81 -10.16
CA PRO A 54 8.88 18.52 -10.69
C PRO A 54 7.60 18.33 -9.85
N TYR A 55 7.40 17.16 -9.25
CA TYR A 55 6.16 16.78 -8.58
C TYR A 55 6.27 16.60 -7.06
N ARG A 56 7.45 16.80 -6.47
CA ARG A 56 7.69 16.56 -5.04
C ARG A 56 8.74 17.52 -4.47
N LEU A 57 8.81 17.65 -3.15
CA LEU A 57 9.79 18.44 -2.42
C LEU A 57 11.03 17.65 -2.02
N ALA A 58 10.86 16.37 -1.75
CA ALA A 58 11.93 15.49 -1.34
C ALA A 58 11.91 14.15 -2.10
N ALA A 59 13.09 13.58 -2.28
CA ALA A 59 13.26 12.20 -2.73
C ALA A 59 14.42 11.56 -1.96
N LEU A 60 14.39 10.24 -1.79
CA LEU A 60 15.44 9.51 -1.09
C LEU A 60 16.09 8.52 -2.06
N ARG A 61 17.41 8.55 -2.14
CA ARG A 61 18.20 7.56 -2.90
C ARG A 61 18.97 6.71 -1.92
N LEU A 62 18.93 5.39 -2.12
CA LEU A 62 19.78 4.43 -1.43
C LEU A 62 20.87 4.01 -2.41
N GLU A 63 22.10 4.41 -2.15
CA GLU A 63 23.21 4.30 -3.10
C GLU A 63 22.83 4.96 -4.44
N GLU A 64 22.64 4.18 -5.51
CA GLU A 64 22.19 4.66 -6.83
C GLU A 64 20.69 4.43 -7.09
N THR A 65 19.98 3.76 -6.18
CA THR A 65 18.57 3.36 -6.36
C THR A 65 17.62 4.38 -5.76
N LEU A 66 16.70 4.91 -6.56
CA LEU A 66 15.64 5.80 -6.07
C LEU A 66 14.60 5.01 -5.25
N CYS A 67 14.38 5.41 -4.00
CA CYS A 67 13.31 4.87 -3.17
C CYS A 67 11.98 5.51 -3.58
N ARG A 68 11.18 4.79 -4.38
CA ARG A 68 9.88 5.28 -4.84
C ARG A 68 8.87 5.31 -3.70
N HIS A 69 7.99 6.29 -3.72
CA HIS A 69 6.94 6.48 -2.71
C HIS A 69 5.73 7.18 -3.34
N ALA A 70 4.58 7.06 -2.68
CA ALA A 70 3.35 7.67 -3.14
C ALA A 70 3.45 9.20 -3.23
N ASP A 71 2.83 9.80 -4.25
CA ASP A 71 2.78 11.25 -4.43
C ASP A 71 2.03 11.96 -3.29
N SER A 72 1.08 11.26 -2.64
CA SER A 72 0.31 11.80 -1.51
C SER A 72 1.11 11.93 -0.22
N LEU A 73 2.32 11.37 -0.14
CA LEU A 73 3.11 11.29 1.09
C LEU A 73 3.37 12.66 1.71
N GLU A 74 3.80 13.64 0.92
CA GLU A 74 4.13 14.98 1.42
C GLU A 74 2.90 15.70 1.96
N SER A 75 1.74 15.57 1.31
CA SER A 75 0.48 16.13 1.81
C SER A 75 0.01 15.46 3.11
N GLN A 76 0.24 14.14 3.25
CA GLN A 76 -0.07 13.41 4.49
C GLN A 76 0.82 13.88 5.64
N LEU A 77 2.12 14.02 5.41
CA LEU A 77 3.08 14.54 6.40
C LEU A 77 2.76 15.98 6.79
N PHE A 78 2.43 16.83 5.81
CA PHE A 78 2.01 18.20 6.02
C PHE A 78 0.76 18.30 6.90
N SER A 79 -0.26 17.48 6.62
CA SER A 79 -1.50 17.45 7.40
C SER A 79 -1.24 16.99 8.84
N ALA A 80 -0.46 15.92 9.00
CA ALA A 80 -0.11 15.36 10.30
C ALA A 80 0.62 16.38 11.19
N GLN A 81 1.62 17.08 10.64
CA GLN A 81 2.41 18.05 11.40
C GLN A 81 1.64 19.34 11.73
N ARG A 82 0.55 19.63 11.01
CA ARG A 82 -0.37 20.73 11.32
C ARG A 82 -1.48 20.34 12.30
N HIS A 83 -1.52 19.09 12.75
CA HIS A 83 -2.62 18.53 13.52
C HIS A 83 -3.98 18.74 12.82
N ALA A 84 -3.98 18.59 11.49
CA ALA A 84 -5.15 18.77 10.65
C ALA A 84 -5.54 17.45 9.99
N LEU A 85 -6.83 17.30 9.68
CA LEU A 85 -7.30 16.20 8.85
C LEU A 85 -6.57 16.23 7.50
N TYR A 86 -6.38 15.05 6.92
CA TYR A 86 -5.76 14.93 5.61
C TYR A 86 -6.49 15.78 4.57
N ALA A 87 -5.72 16.55 3.80
CA ALA A 87 -6.14 17.18 2.57
C ALA A 87 -5.03 17.05 1.51
N PRO A 88 -5.38 16.94 0.22
CA PRO A 88 -4.40 17.04 -0.86
C PRO A 88 -3.89 18.48 -0.93
N HIS A 89 -2.57 18.63 -0.99
CA HIS A 89 -1.91 19.94 -1.02
C HIS A 89 -0.94 20.02 -2.18
N HIS A 90 -0.87 21.19 -2.81
CA HIS A 90 0.11 21.43 -3.86
C HIS A 90 1.52 21.57 -3.28
N LYS A 91 2.51 21.05 -4.01
CA LYS A 91 3.95 21.19 -3.70
C LYS A 91 4.33 22.61 -3.27
N ALA A 92 3.82 23.63 -3.98
CA ALA A 92 4.11 25.04 -3.70
C ALA A 92 3.61 25.52 -2.33
N GLU A 93 2.45 25.02 -1.87
CA GLU A 93 1.88 25.37 -0.56
C GLU A 93 2.71 24.79 0.58
N ILE A 94 3.08 23.51 0.46
CA ILE A 94 3.91 22.83 1.45
C ILE A 94 5.29 23.52 1.51
N ALA A 95 5.87 23.87 0.36
CA ALA A 95 7.14 24.58 0.30
C ALA A 95 7.06 25.98 0.94
N ALA A 96 5.99 26.74 0.69
CA ALA A 96 5.80 28.05 1.30
C ALA A 96 5.71 27.94 2.83
N TRP A 97 4.91 26.99 3.33
CA TRP A 97 4.77 26.76 4.76
C TRP A 97 6.09 26.34 5.44
N LEU A 98 6.88 25.47 4.82
CA LEU A 98 8.20 25.09 5.35
C LEU A 98 9.18 26.26 5.35
N ARG A 99 9.08 27.19 4.39
CA ARG A 99 9.92 28.41 4.37
C ARG A 99 9.50 29.43 5.42
N GLU A 100 8.20 29.56 5.66
CA GLU A 100 7.66 30.45 6.70
C GLU A 100 7.98 29.93 8.12
N GLN A 101 8.14 28.61 8.29
CA GLN A 101 8.35 27.94 9.57
C GLN A 101 9.49 26.91 9.47
N PRO A 102 10.75 27.37 9.36
CA PRO A 102 11.91 26.51 9.07
C PRO A 102 12.17 25.45 10.14
N GLU A 103 11.77 25.69 11.40
CA GLU A 103 11.88 24.72 12.49
C GLU A 103 11.07 23.43 12.25
N ARG A 104 10.07 23.48 11.37
CA ARG A 104 9.24 22.33 11.01
C ARG A 104 9.91 21.39 10.02
N LEU A 105 10.95 21.85 9.32
CA LEU A 105 11.58 21.07 8.27
C LEU A 105 12.24 19.79 8.80
N ALA A 106 12.95 19.88 9.94
CA ALA A 106 13.61 18.72 10.51
C ALA A 106 12.64 17.57 10.87
N PRO A 107 11.55 17.81 11.63
CA PRO A 107 10.53 16.79 11.85
C PRO A 107 9.82 16.32 10.56
N PHE A 108 9.60 17.22 9.59
CA PHE A 108 9.01 16.84 8.29
C PHE A 108 9.89 15.84 7.54
N LEU A 109 11.19 16.13 7.41
CA LEU A 109 12.15 15.28 6.71
C LEU A 109 12.47 13.99 7.47
N GLY A 110 12.47 14.03 8.81
CA GLY A 110 12.54 12.83 9.64
C GLY A 110 11.39 11.86 9.36
N ALA A 111 10.15 12.35 9.40
CA ALA A 111 8.97 11.54 9.11
C ALA A 111 8.91 11.08 7.64
N PHE A 112 9.39 11.92 6.70
CA PHE A 112 9.55 11.53 5.30
C PHE A 112 10.50 10.34 5.15
N VAL A 113 11.69 10.39 5.74
CA VAL A 113 12.67 9.31 5.64
C VAL A 113 12.17 8.03 6.32
N GLU A 114 11.54 8.12 7.49
CA GLU A 114 10.90 6.96 8.14
C GLU A 114 9.87 6.29 7.22
N ALA A 115 8.99 7.09 6.61
CA ALA A 115 7.93 6.59 5.74
C ALA A 115 8.47 5.96 4.45
N VAL A 116 9.43 6.62 3.79
CA VAL A 116 10.02 6.13 2.53
C VAL A 116 10.81 4.86 2.77
N LEU A 117 11.65 4.79 3.80
CA LEU A 117 12.40 3.57 4.11
C LEU A 117 11.49 2.44 4.56
N SER A 118 10.42 2.73 5.31
CA SER A 118 9.44 1.70 5.72
C SER A 118 8.69 1.09 4.53
N GLN A 119 8.46 1.88 3.47
CA GLN A 119 7.86 1.39 2.21
C GLN A 119 8.86 0.62 1.35
N ASN A 120 10.14 0.92 1.48
CA ASN A 120 11.24 0.35 0.67
C ASN A 120 12.17 -0.53 1.52
N ALA A 121 11.67 -1.13 2.61
CA ALA A 121 12.49 -1.86 3.58
C ALA A 121 13.29 -3.02 2.95
N ALA A 122 12.76 -3.62 1.89
CA ALA A 122 13.45 -4.63 1.08
C ALA A 122 14.80 -4.15 0.50
N LEU A 123 14.93 -2.87 0.15
CA LEU A 123 16.16 -2.30 -0.42
C LEU A 123 17.26 -2.11 0.63
N LEU A 124 16.91 -2.12 1.92
CA LEU A 124 17.87 -1.91 3.01
C LEU A 124 18.82 -3.09 3.21
N LEU A 125 18.45 -4.30 2.75
CA LEU A 125 19.27 -5.50 2.87
C LEU A 125 20.21 -5.67 1.67
N THR A 126 21.17 -4.75 1.56
CA THR A 126 22.27 -4.84 0.60
C THR A 126 23.17 -6.04 0.92
N GLU A 127 23.96 -6.49 -0.03
CA GLU A 127 24.87 -7.64 0.16
C GLU A 127 25.82 -7.47 1.36
N PRO A 128 26.45 -6.29 1.58
CA PRO A 128 27.27 -6.06 2.79
C PRO A 128 26.48 -6.16 4.10
N ILE A 129 25.23 -5.66 4.13
CA ILE A 129 24.39 -5.71 5.33
C ILE A 129 23.91 -7.14 5.58
N ALA A 130 23.59 -7.90 4.54
CA ALA A 130 23.24 -9.31 4.64
C ALA A 130 24.42 -10.15 5.17
N ALA A 131 25.65 -9.86 4.73
CA ALA A 131 26.85 -10.49 5.28
C ALA A 131 27.01 -10.19 6.78
N ALA A 132 26.90 -8.92 7.18
CA ALA A 132 26.98 -8.55 8.59
C ALA A 132 25.81 -9.11 9.43
N TYR A 133 24.64 -9.33 8.83
CA TYR A 133 23.51 -9.98 9.51
C TYR A 133 23.80 -11.47 9.72
N ARG A 134 24.36 -12.15 8.71
CA ARG A 134 24.81 -13.54 8.83
C ARG A 134 25.83 -13.72 9.96
N ASP A 135 26.75 -12.77 10.12
CA ASP A 135 27.76 -12.82 11.18
C ASP A 135 27.16 -12.70 12.60
N GLN A 136 25.89 -12.29 12.72
CA GLN A 136 25.13 -12.30 13.99
C GLN A 136 24.39 -13.62 14.24
N LEU A 137 24.30 -14.49 13.24
CA LEU A 137 23.68 -15.81 13.37
C LEU A 137 24.67 -16.81 14.02
N PRO A 138 24.20 -17.96 14.52
CA PRO A 138 25.07 -18.99 15.10
C PRO A 138 26.18 -19.44 14.15
N GLU A 139 27.33 -19.85 14.70
CA GLU A 139 28.55 -20.22 13.96
C GLU A 139 28.32 -21.26 12.85
N ALA A 140 27.35 -22.17 13.04
CA ALA A 140 26.96 -23.16 12.03
C ALA A 140 26.46 -22.55 10.70
N LEU A 141 26.04 -21.29 10.69
CA LEU A 141 25.56 -20.56 9.51
C LEU A 141 26.56 -19.52 9.00
N MET A 142 27.80 -19.49 9.53
CA MET A 142 28.82 -18.52 9.14
C MET A 142 29.15 -18.59 7.64
N ASP A 143 29.12 -19.80 7.06
CA ASP A 143 29.37 -20.04 5.63
C ASP A 143 28.08 -20.04 4.78
N TYR A 144 26.92 -19.71 5.36
CA TYR A 144 25.66 -19.70 4.63
C TYR A 144 25.72 -18.70 3.46
N PRO A 145 25.30 -19.07 2.22
CA PRO A 145 25.44 -18.19 1.06
C PRO A 145 24.64 -16.89 1.24
N ILE A 146 25.32 -15.74 1.10
CA ILE A 146 24.71 -14.41 1.31
C ILE A 146 23.55 -14.19 0.33
N GLU A 147 23.70 -14.59 -0.93
CA GLU A 147 22.64 -14.42 -1.92
C GLU A 147 21.39 -15.24 -1.58
N ARG A 148 21.56 -16.47 -1.11
CA ARG A 148 20.45 -17.31 -0.63
C ARG A 148 19.78 -16.69 0.60
N LEU A 149 20.57 -16.15 1.53
CA LEU A 149 20.05 -15.45 2.69
C LEU A 149 19.19 -14.25 2.28
N ARG A 150 19.66 -13.47 1.31
CA ARG A 150 18.89 -12.32 0.77
C ARG A 150 17.59 -12.76 0.11
N GLN A 151 17.62 -13.81 -0.71
CA GLN A 151 16.40 -14.38 -1.33
C GLN A 151 15.34 -14.76 -0.29
N ILE A 152 15.75 -15.16 0.92
CA ILE A 152 14.84 -15.52 2.02
C ILE A 152 14.38 -14.29 2.81
N LEU A 153 15.29 -13.37 3.15
CA LEU A 153 15.01 -12.26 4.07
C LEU A 153 14.45 -11.01 3.40
N VAL A 154 14.80 -10.72 2.14
CA VAL A 154 14.26 -9.56 1.40
C VAL A 154 12.72 -9.59 1.30
N PRO A 155 12.07 -10.73 0.99
CA PRO A 155 10.61 -10.84 1.02
C PRO A 155 10.00 -10.52 2.39
N LEU A 156 10.65 -10.89 3.49
CA LEU A 156 10.17 -10.58 4.85
C LEU A 156 10.16 -9.07 5.10
N LEU A 157 11.24 -8.38 4.70
CA LEU A 157 11.35 -6.93 4.80
C LEU A 157 10.35 -6.21 3.88
N ALA A 158 10.10 -6.72 2.67
CA ALA A 158 9.04 -6.21 1.79
C ALA A 158 7.65 -6.30 2.44
N LEU A 159 7.44 -7.32 3.27
CA LEU A 159 6.25 -7.50 4.08
C LEU A 159 6.31 -6.77 5.43
N ARG A 160 7.31 -5.91 5.65
CA ARG A 160 7.50 -5.12 6.88
C ARG A 160 7.67 -5.97 8.14
N VAL A 161 8.29 -7.14 8.01
CA VAL A 161 8.60 -8.03 9.14
C VAL A 161 10.03 -7.80 9.62
N SER A 162 10.19 -7.69 10.93
CA SER A 162 11.46 -7.50 11.60
C SER A 162 12.30 -8.78 11.57
N LEU A 163 13.61 -8.62 11.42
CA LEU A 163 14.60 -9.69 11.41
C LEU A 163 15.30 -9.85 12.77
N ARG A 164 14.76 -9.24 13.84
CA ARG A 164 15.30 -9.31 15.21
C ARG A 164 15.24 -10.70 15.84
N ALA A 165 14.43 -11.62 15.31
CA ALA A 165 14.28 -12.96 15.84
C ALA A 165 15.38 -13.89 15.30
N HIS A 166 16.64 -13.57 15.58
CA HIS A 166 17.81 -14.29 15.05
C HIS A 166 17.76 -15.80 15.32
N GLU A 167 17.31 -16.22 16.50
CA GLU A 167 17.20 -17.64 16.86
C GLU A 167 16.21 -18.40 15.99
N LEU A 168 15.02 -17.83 15.75
CA LEU A 168 13.99 -18.45 14.90
C LEU A 168 14.43 -18.50 13.43
N ILE A 169 15.07 -17.43 12.97
CA ILE A 169 15.61 -17.35 11.61
C ILE A 169 16.73 -18.39 11.44
N ALA A 170 17.67 -18.45 12.38
CA ALA A 170 18.76 -19.42 12.36
C ALA A 170 18.26 -20.87 12.38
N ALA A 171 17.25 -21.17 13.19
CA ALA A 171 16.65 -22.51 13.24
C ALA A 171 16.02 -22.89 11.89
N ALA A 172 15.30 -21.97 11.23
CA ALA A 172 14.69 -22.23 9.94
C ALA A 172 15.73 -22.44 8.83
N LEU A 173 16.83 -21.69 8.84
CA LEU A 173 17.89 -21.78 7.82
C LEU A 173 18.67 -23.12 7.84
N GLN A 174 18.45 -23.99 8.82
CA GLN A 174 19.06 -25.32 8.87
C GLN A 174 18.43 -26.30 7.87
N GLU A 175 17.18 -26.05 7.47
CA GLU A 175 16.51 -26.81 6.41
C GLU A 175 16.70 -26.05 5.09
N ASP A 176 17.09 -26.72 4.00
CA ASP A 176 17.14 -26.08 2.68
C ASP A 176 15.80 -26.29 1.97
N SER A 177 15.04 -25.21 1.83
CA SER A 177 13.76 -25.18 1.14
C SER A 177 13.55 -23.85 0.46
N ASP A 178 13.11 -23.89 -0.80
CA ASP A 178 12.75 -22.69 -1.57
C ASP A 178 11.55 -21.92 -1.00
N GLU A 179 10.87 -22.50 -0.01
CA GLU A 179 9.67 -21.96 0.63
C GLU A 179 9.93 -21.33 2.01
N LEU A 180 11.19 -21.28 2.43
CA LEU A 180 11.61 -20.74 3.73
C LEU A 180 11.10 -19.34 4.01
N SER A 181 11.08 -18.46 2.99
CA SER A 181 10.60 -17.08 3.15
C SER A 181 9.14 -17.02 3.59
N GLU A 182 8.27 -17.84 3.01
CA GLU A 182 6.85 -17.91 3.35
C GLU A 182 6.62 -18.57 4.72
N ALA A 183 7.43 -19.58 5.05
CA ALA A 183 7.40 -20.23 6.36
C ALA A 183 7.81 -19.27 7.48
N LEU A 184 8.94 -18.58 7.30
CA LEU A 184 9.40 -17.54 8.21
C LEU A 184 8.40 -16.41 8.32
N PHE A 185 7.80 -15.96 7.21
CA PHE A 185 6.78 -14.92 7.26
C PHE A 185 5.59 -15.34 8.13
N ALA A 186 5.09 -16.58 7.98
CA ALA A 186 4.00 -17.08 8.79
C ALA A 186 4.35 -17.22 10.28
N ALA A 187 5.62 -17.48 10.61
CA ALA A 187 6.11 -17.63 11.97
C ALA A 187 6.38 -16.28 12.66
N LEU A 188 7.01 -15.34 11.96
CA LEU A 188 7.51 -14.08 12.50
C LEU A 188 6.45 -12.98 12.55
N ARG A 189 5.43 -13.02 11.68
CA ARG A 189 4.42 -11.96 11.59
C ARG A 189 3.72 -11.69 12.94
N PRO A 190 3.45 -10.42 13.28
CA PRO A 190 2.65 -10.09 14.45
C PRO A 190 1.24 -10.68 14.39
N LYS A 191 0.75 -11.17 15.53
CA LYS A 191 -0.65 -11.67 15.68
C LYS A 191 -1.65 -10.54 15.93
N ARG A 192 -1.18 -9.42 16.48
CA ARG A 192 -1.98 -8.22 16.76
C ARG A 192 -1.29 -7.01 16.15
N LEU A 193 -2.08 -6.12 15.56
CA LEU A 193 -1.56 -4.86 15.01
C LEU A 193 -1.83 -3.73 16.01
N PRO A 194 -0.80 -3.07 16.54
CA PRO A 194 -0.99 -1.97 17.48
C PRO A 194 -1.46 -0.70 16.78
N ILE A 195 -2.53 -0.11 17.33
CA ILE A 195 -2.95 1.27 17.10
C ILE A 195 -2.33 2.09 18.22
N ARG A 196 -1.36 2.93 17.87
CA ARG A 196 -0.65 3.79 18.83
C ARG A 196 -1.30 5.16 18.91
N CYS A 197 -1.56 5.63 20.12
CA CYS A 197 -2.03 6.99 20.43
C CYS A 197 -1.62 7.35 21.87
N SER A 198 -1.63 8.64 22.20
CA SER A 198 -1.36 9.08 23.58
C SER A 198 -2.44 8.63 24.56
N GLU A 199 -2.11 8.54 25.85
CA GLU A 199 -3.07 8.13 26.89
C GLU A 199 -4.31 9.04 26.90
N ALA A 200 -4.11 10.36 26.74
CA ALA A 200 -5.18 11.34 26.67
C ALA A 200 -6.15 11.07 25.50
N THR A 201 -5.60 10.69 24.34
CA THR A 201 -6.40 10.36 23.15
C THR A 201 -7.18 9.07 23.37
N LEU A 202 -6.54 8.04 23.94
CA LEU A 202 -7.19 6.76 24.23
C LEU A 202 -8.35 6.95 25.21
N ARG A 203 -8.16 7.73 26.29
CA ARG A 203 -9.24 8.08 27.23
C ARG A 203 -10.37 8.81 26.52
N ALA A 204 -10.07 9.86 25.74
CA ALA A 204 -11.08 10.63 25.02
C ALA A 204 -11.91 9.76 24.05
N LEU A 205 -11.30 8.76 23.43
CA LEU A 205 -11.97 7.82 22.51
C LEU A 205 -12.80 6.76 23.23
N THR A 206 -12.44 6.35 24.45
CA THR A 206 -13.02 5.16 25.11
C THR A 206 -13.92 5.47 26.29
N GLU A 207 -13.72 6.59 26.98
CA GLU A 207 -14.44 6.94 28.21
C GLU A 207 -15.96 7.06 28.01
N ASN A 208 -16.37 7.52 26.83
CA ASN A 208 -17.78 7.66 26.46
C ASN A 208 -18.17 6.83 25.23
N ALA A 209 -17.35 5.84 24.85
CA ALA A 209 -17.64 5.00 23.69
C ALA A 209 -18.88 4.13 23.97
N THR A 210 -19.92 4.33 23.16
CA THR A 210 -21.13 3.50 23.21
C THR A 210 -20.83 2.04 22.84
N GLU A 211 -21.70 1.10 23.25
CA GLU A 211 -21.57 -0.29 22.82
C GLU A 211 -21.57 -0.43 21.29
N GLU A 212 -22.35 0.40 20.60
CA GLU A 212 -22.38 0.48 19.13
C GLU A 212 -21.02 0.89 18.56
N GLU A 213 -20.38 1.91 19.14
CA GLU A 213 -19.04 2.34 18.73
C GLU A 213 -17.99 1.26 18.98
N GLN A 214 -18.05 0.57 20.13
CA GLN A 214 -17.13 -0.53 20.44
C GLN A 214 -17.27 -1.70 19.44
N ALA A 215 -18.48 -1.93 18.91
CA ALA A 215 -18.72 -2.94 17.89
C ALA A 215 -18.17 -2.58 16.50
N LEU A 216 -17.85 -1.31 16.23
CA LEU A 216 -17.42 -0.83 14.91
C LEU A 216 -16.15 -1.53 14.39
N PHE A 217 -15.18 -1.86 15.26
CA PHE A 217 -14.00 -2.62 14.82
C PHE A 217 -14.35 -4.03 14.34
N SER A 218 -15.29 -4.70 15.01
CA SER A 218 -15.76 -6.03 14.61
C SER A 218 -16.54 -5.94 13.30
N LEU A 219 -17.41 -4.95 13.16
CA LEU A 219 -18.14 -4.68 11.91
C LEU A 219 -17.17 -4.37 10.76
N MET A 220 -16.15 -3.56 10.99
CA MET A 220 -15.10 -3.25 10.03
C MET A 220 -14.33 -4.51 9.61
N HIS A 221 -13.91 -5.34 10.56
CA HIS A 221 -13.22 -6.61 10.26
C HIS A 221 -14.08 -7.54 9.40
N ASN A 222 -15.37 -7.69 9.74
CA ASN A 222 -16.30 -8.49 8.98
C ASN A 222 -16.53 -7.89 7.58
N GLY A 223 -16.69 -6.57 7.47
CA GLY A 223 -16.84 -5.88 6.19
C GLY A 223 -15.63 -6.07 5.28
N LEU A 224 -14.41 -5.97 5.81
CA LEU A 224 -13.19 -6.22 5.04
C LEU A 224 -13.06 -7.69 4.62
N PHE A 225 -13.48 -8.64 5.47
CA PHE A 225 -13.54 -10.06 5.10
C PHE A 225 -14.57 -10.32 4.00
N GLU A 226 -15.77 -9.76 4.12
CA GLU A 226 -16.85 -9.84 3.12
C GLU A 226 -16.54 -9.09 1.83
N GLU A 227 -15.52 -8.23 1.82
CA GLU A 227 -15.06 -7.57 0.61
C GLU A 227 -13.89 -8.33 -0.04
N LEU A 228 -12.84 -8.60 0.73
CA LEU A 228 -11.55 -9.09 0.24
C LEU A 228 -11.36 -10.60 0.40
N GLY A 229 -12.13 -11.27 1.26
CA GLY A 229 -11.93 -12.69 1.58
C GLY A 229 -10.68 -12.97 2.41
N VAL A 230 -10.15 -11.98 3.14
CA VAL A 230 -8.89 -12.08 3.90
C VAL A 230 -9.15 -11.95 5.39
N GLN A 231 -8.63 -12.89 6.17
CA GLN A 231 -8.61 -12.78 7.62
C GLN A 231 -7.47 -11.85 8.06
N LEU A 232 -7.85 -10.68 8.57
CA LEU A 232 -6.91 -9.68 9.09
C LEU A 232 -6.53 -9.99 10.55
N PRO A 233 -5.31 -9.64 11.02
CA PRO A 233 -4.96 -9.76 12.43
C PRO A 233 -5.82 -8.84 13.31
N SER A 234 -6.03 -9.22 14.56
CA SER A 234 -6.78 -8.37 15.51
C SER A 234 -6.04 -7.08 15.84
N LEU A 235 -6.78 -6.02 16.13
CA LEU A 235 -6.24 -4.72 16.53
C LEU A 235 -6.08 -4.63 18.05
N ALA A 236 -5.13 -3.82 18.51
CA ALA A 236 -4.97 -3.51 19.94
C ALA A 236 -4.50 -2.07 20.12
N PHE A 237 -5.04 -1.34 21.08
CA PHE A 237 -4.52 -0.02 21.45
C PHE A 237 -3.23 -0.15 22.27
N VAL A 238 -2.25 0.69 21.97
CA VAL A 238 -0.97 0.79 22.70
C VAL A 238 -0.69 2.26 22.95
N VAL A 239 -0.41 2.61 24.21
CA VAL A 239 -0.10 4.00 24.57
C VAL A 239 1.26 4.40 24.01
N ASP A 240 1.30 5.58 23.38
CA ASP A 240 2.50 6.23 22.83
C ASP A 240 2.37 7.74 23.04
N ASP A 241 2.90 8.23 24.17
CA ASP A 241 2.81 9.65 24.56
C ASP A 241 3.76 10.57 23.78
N SER A 242 4.52 10.01 22.82
CA SER A 242 5.23 10.83 21.83
C SER A 242 4.29 11.43 20.78
N LEU A 243 3.08 10.89 20.63
CA LEU A 243 2.07 11.39 19.70
C LEU A 243 1.25 12.51 20.34
N ALA A 244 0.94 13.54 19.56
CA ALA A 244 0.09 14.63 20.04
C ALA A 244 -1.34 14.16 20.33
N PHE A 245 -2.12 15.01 21.00
CA PHE A 245 -3.53 14.73 21.24
C PHE A 245 -4.30 14.52 19.92
N ASN A 246 -5.21 13.55 19.91
CA ASN A 246 -5.98 13.10 18.74
C ASN A 246 -5.13 12.54 17.59
N GLN A 247 -3.83 12.34 17.77
CA GLN A 247 -3.02 11.64 16.78
C GLN A 247 -2.95 10.15 17.05
N PHE A 248 -2.92 9.37 15.97
CA PHE A 248 -2.72 7.95 16.03
C PHE A 248 -1.95 7.43 14.82
N ARG A 249 -1.37 6.23 14.94
CA ARG A 249 -0.79 5.49 13.82
C ARG A 249 -1.03 3.99 14.00
N LEU A 250 -1.11 3.27 12.89
CA LEU A 250 -1.27 1.82 12.88
C LEU A 250 0.07 1.17 12.53
N HIS A 251 0.51 0.15 13.25
CA HIS A 251 1.61 -0.67 12.76
C HIS A 251 1.11 -1.68 11.72
N LEU A 252 1.83 -1.75 10.62
CA LEU A 252 1.62 -2.69 9.53
C LEU A 252 2.73 -3.74 9.62
N ASN A 253 2.40 -4.86 10.26
CA ASN A 253 3.38 -5.80 10.83
C ASN A 253 4.29 -5.07 11.83
N ASP A 254 5.61 -5.04 11.64
CA ASP A 254 6.54 -4.49 12.63
C ASP A 254 6.82 -3.00 12.44
N LEU A 255 6.48 -2.43 11.27
CA LEU A 255 6.74 -1.02 10.95
C LEU A 255 5.50 -0.13 11.10
N PRO A 256 5.67 1.13 11.55
CA PRO A 256 4.55 2.06 11.69
C PRO A 256 4.03 2.55 10.33
N SER A 257 2.74 2.90 10.29
CA SER A 257 2.18 3.80 9.28
C SER A 257 2.57 5.24 9.58
N LEU A 258 2.20 6.14 8.66
CA LEU A 258 2.17 7.57 8.94
C LEU A 258 1.28 7.89 10.14
N VAL A 259 1.56 9.02 10.77
CA VAL A 259 0.72 9.61 11.80
C VAL A 259 -0.51 10.25 11.15
N TRP A 260 -1.67 9.99 11.71
CA TRP A 260 -2.95 10.53 11.29
C TRP A 260 -3.56 11.39 12.40
N GLN A 261 -4.25 12.45 12.00
CA GLN A 261 -5.04 13.28 12.90
C GLN A 261 -6.48 12.76 12.95
N GLY A 262 -6.99 12.51 14.16
CA GLY A 262 -8.40 12.21 14.42
C GLY A 262 -9.25 13.48 14.62
N LEU A 263 -10.56 13.28 14.71
CA LEU A 263 -11.52 14.35 14.97
C LEU A 263 -11.49 14.79 16.43
N ASN A 264 -11.77 16.07 16.67
CA ASN A 264 -12.05 16.58 18.00
C ASN A 264 -13.43 16.11 18.50
N ALA A 265 -13.64 16.16 19.82
CA ALA A 265 -14.86 15.64 20.46
C ALA A 265 -16.15 16.37 20.03
N ASP A 266 -16.02 17.61 19.57
CA ASP A 266 -17.07 18.50 19.06
C ASP A 266 -17.26 18.40 17.54
N GLN A 267 -16.49 17.54 16.86
CA GLN A 267 -16.50 17.41 15.41
C GLN A 267 -17.09 16.07 14.97
N VAL A 268 -17.77 16.09 13.82
CA VAL A 268 -18.23 14.90 13.11
C VAL A 268 -17.92 15.01 11.62
N LEU A 269 -17.58 13.89 11.01
CA LEU A 269 -17.40 13.80 9.56
C LEU A 269 -18.72 13.35 8.93
N VAL A 270 -19.07 13.88 7.77
CA VAL A 270 -20.36 13.63 7.10
C VAL A 270 -20.12 13.15 5.67
N ASN A 271 -20.88 12.16 5.20
CA ASN A 271 -20.78 11.62 3.84
C ASN A 271 -21.43 12.52 2.76
N GLY A 272 -21.37 13.84 2.93
CA GLY A 272 -21.88 14.84 1.99
C GLY A 272 -20.87 15.96 1.78
N THR A 273 -21.13 16.82 0.81
CA THR A 273 -20.31 18.02 0.56
C THR A 273 -20.81 19.21 1.38
N VAL A 274 -19.99 20.26 1.45
CA VAL A 274 -20.35 21.51 2.16
C VAL A 274 -21.59 22.14 1.54
N GLU A 275 -21.72 22.09 0.22
CA GLU A 275 -22.87 22.64 -0.51
C GLU A 275 -24.17 21.91 -0.15
N GLN A 276 -24.11 20.58 -0.02
CA GLN A 276 -25.26 19.75 0.34
C GLN A 276 -25.74 20.05 1.78
N LEU A 277 -24.80 20.19 2.73
CA LEU A 277 -25.11 20.53 4.12
C LEU A 277 -25.60 21.97 4.26
N SER A 278 -25.01 22.91 3.51
CA SER A 278 -25.42 24.32 3.50
C SER A 278 -26.86 24.47 2.99
N ALA A 279 -27.27 23.66 2.01
CA ALA A 279 -28.65 23.63 1.52
C ALA A 279 -29.66 23.17 2.59
N CYS A 280 -29.20 22.39 3.57
CA CYS A 280 -29.98 21.96 4.74
C CYS A 280 -29.86 22.93 5.93
N GLY A 281 -29.16 24.06 5.77
CA GLY A 281 -28.93 25.05 6.84
C GLY A 281 -27.89 24.63 7.87
N VAL A 282 -27.09 23.60 7.60
CA VAL A 282 -26.05 23.10 8.51
C VAL A 282 -24.68 23.70 8.15
N PRO A 283 -24.00 24.39 9.09
CA PRO A 283 -22.66 24.90 8.85
C PRO A 283 -21.64 23.75 8.78
N ALA A 284 -20.83 23.75 7.72
CA ALA A 284 -19.80 22.73 7.54
C ALA A 284 -18.53 23.30 6.89
N GLN A 285 -17.42 22.58 7.07
CA GLN A 285 -16.12 22.86 6.46
C GLN A 285 -15.75 21.71 5.51
N PRO A 286 -14.99 21.98 4.44
CA PRO A 286 -14.53 20.91 3.56
C PRO A 286 -13.53 20.00 4.28
N ALA A 287 -13.63 18.70 4.05
CA ALA A 287 -12.71 17.69 4.54
C ALA A 287 -12.54 16.58 3.49
N TYR A 288 -11.61 15.66 3.73
CA TYR A 288 -11.39 14.51 2.83
C TYR A 288 -11.51 13.20 3.59
N THR A 289 -12.12 12.21 2.95
CA THR A 289 -12.13 10.85 3.49
C THR A 289 -10.83 10.12 3.14
N ALA A 290 -10.28 9.38 4.09
CA ALA A 290 -9.08 8.58 3.85
C ALA A 290 -9.31 7.31 3.01
N VAL A 291 -10.57 6.93 2.76
CA VAL A 291 -10.88 5.72 1.98
C VAL A 291 -10.56 5.89 0.50
N ASN A 292 -10.86 7.06 -0.06
CA ASN A 292 -10.74 7.32 -1.50
C ASN A 292 -10.39 8.78 -1.83
N GLY A 293 -10.05 9.60 -0.81
CA GLY A 293 -9.71 11.01 -1.02
C GLY A 293 -10.86 11.87 -1.54
N ARG A 294 -12.12 11.40 -1.44
CA ARG A 294 -13.28 12.20 -1.86
C ARG A 294 -13.51 13.37 -0.90
N LEU A 295 -13.98 14.47 -1.47
CA LEU A 295 -14.45 15.62 -0.71
C LEU A 295 -15.69 15.22 0.09
N VAL A 296 -15.61 15.48 1.38
CA VAL A 296 -16.65 15.28 2.38
C VAL A 296 -16.73 16.56 3.23
N ALA A 297 -17.55 16.54 4.26
CA ALA A 297 -17.76 17.69 5.10
C ALA A 297 -17.50 17.38 6.58
N LEU A 298 -16.93 18.36 7.26
CA LEU A 298 -16.73 18.40 8.70
C LEU A 298 -17.78 19.34 9.30
N ALA A 299 -18.62 18.82 10.18
CA ALA A 299 -19.67 19.58 10.86
C ALA A 299 -19.47 19.52 12.38
N HIS A 300 -20.21 20.37 13.11
CA HIS A 300 -20.20 20.34 14.56
C HIS A 300 -21.10 19.20 15.08
N ARG A 301 -20.68 18.53 16.15
CA ARG A 301 -21.37 17.36 16.71
C ARG A 301 -22.80 17.66 17.16
N ALA A 302 -23.08 18.89 17.57
CA ALA A 302 -24.43 19.32 17.94
C ALA A 302 -25.44 19.19 16.79
N ASP A 303 -24.99 19.28 15.55
CA ASP A 303 -25.84 19.19 14.36
C ASP A 303 -26.03 17.74 13.88
N ALA A 304 -25.37 16.76 14.51
CA ALA A 304 -25.32 15.38 14.04
C ALA A 304 -26.71 14.74 13.85
N GLU A 305 -27.66 14.96 14.76
CA GLU A 305 -29.01 14.41 14.64
C GLU A 305 -29.81 15.06 13.50
N ALA A 306 -29.66 16.37 13.31
CA ALA A 306 -30.29 17.07 12.19
C ALA A 306 -29.73 16.56 10.86
N ILE A 307 -28.42 16.39 10.77
CA ILE A 307 -27.73 15.84 9.58
C ILE A 307 -28.21 14.41 9.27
N ARG A 308 -28.38 13.56 10.30
CA ARG A 308 -28.93 12.21 10.11
C ARG A 308 -30.39 12.22 9.66
N ALA A 309 -31.20 13.16 10.15
CA ALA A 309 -32.60 13.32 9.73
C ALA A 309 -32.72 13.66 8.24
N GLU A 310 -31.75 14.38 7.68
CA GLU A 310 -31.61 14.65 6.24
C GLU A 310 -31.08 13.45 5.43
N GLY A 311 -30.80 12.31 6.08
CA GLY A 311 -30.37 11.07 5.42
C GLY A 311 -28.86 10.96 5.18
N PHE A 312 -28.06 11.89 5.69
CA PHE A 312 -26.61 11.77 5.65
C PHE A 312 -26.09 10.83 6.74
N TYR A 313 -25.01 10.13 6.41
CA TYR A 313 -24.24 9.34 7.36
C TYR A 313 -23.24 10.24 8.10
N VAL A 314 -23.18 10.08 9.42
CA VAL A 314 -22.32 10.86 10.32
C VAL A 314 -21.35 9.94 11.05
N TRP A 315 -20.05 10.19 10.92
CA TRP A 315 -18.99 9.53 11.68
C TRP A 315 -18.59 10.36 12.90
N THR A 316 -18.70 9.75 14.08
CA THR A 316 -18.14 10.28 15.34
C THR A 316 -16.61 10.23 15.33
N PRO A 317 -15.90 10.82 16.32
CA PRO A 317 -14.45 10.66 16.43
C PRO A 317 -13.98 9.20 16.44
N PHE A 318 -14.67 8.33 17.18
CA PHE A 318 -14.37 6.90 17.18
C PHE A 318 -14.66 6.26 15.81
N GLY A 319 -15.83 6.56 15.23
CA GLY A 319 -16.19 6.06 13.89
C GLY A 319 -15.22 6.51 12.79
N HIS A 320 -14.68 7.72 12.90
CA HIS A 320 -13.64 8.24 12.00
C HIS A 320 -12.32 7.47 12.16
N LEU A 321 -11.89 7.19 13.39
CA LEU A 321 -10.70 6.34 13.62
C LEU A 321 -10.87 4.97 12.97
N VAL A 322 -12.03 4.33 13.13
CA VAL A 322 -12.31 3.04 12.49
C VAL A 322 -12.29 3.16 10.97
N LEU A 323 -12.85 4.23 10.40
CA LEU A 323 -12.81 4.50 8.96
C LEU A 323 -11.36 4.60 8.43
N GLN A 324 -10.50 5.31 9.16
CA GLN A 324 -9.08 5.49 8.84
C GLN A 324 -8.31 4.17 8.90
N VAL A 325 -8.49 3.41 9.99
CA VAL A 325 -7.89 2.08 10.16
C VAL A 325 -8.37 1.12 9.06
N SER A 326 -9.66 1.16 8.71
CA SER A 326 -10.23 0.37 7.63
C SER A 326 -9.57 0.68 6.28
N ALA A 327 -9.35 1.95 5.97
CA ALA A 327 -8.70 2.37 4.74
C ALA A 327 -7.26 1.86 4.65
N LEU A 328 -6.49 2.01 5.75
CA LEU A 328 -5.11 1.51 5.84
C LEU A 328 -5.04 -0.02 5.71
N LEU A 329 -5.90 -0.74 6.42
CA LEU A 329 -5.95 -2.21 6.35
C LEU A 329 -6.34 -2.70 4.96
N ARG A 330 -7.29 -2.03 4.30
CA ARG A 330 -7.69 -2.33 2.92
C ARG A 330 -6.52 -2.13 1.97
N GLN A 331 -5.90 -0.95 2.00
CA GLN A 331 -4.76 -0.58 1.14
C GLN A 331 -3.57 -1.55 1.31
N HIS A 332 -3.31 -1.99 2.55
CA HIS A 332 -2.16 -2.82 2.89
C HIS A 332 -2.50 -4.29 3.17
N SER A 333 -3.68 -4.74 2.78
CA SER A 333 -4.20 -6.08 3.08
C SER A 333 -3.28 -7.22 2.62
N ALA A 334 -2.53 -7.01 1.53
CA ALA A 334 -1.54 -7.97 1.02
C ALA A 334 -0.42 -8.27 2.03
N LEU A 335 -0.08 -7.32 2.91
CA LEU A 335 0.94 -7.51 3.95
C LEU A 335 0.56 -8.60 4.97
N PHE A 336 -0.68 -9.09 4.97
CA PHE A 336 -1.15 -10.06 5.95
C PHE A 336 -1.41 -11.46 5.37
N MET A 337 -1.37 -11.63 4.04
CA MET A 337 -1.56 -12.93 3.41
C MET A 337 -0.30 -13.79 3.51
N CYS A 338 -0.35 -14.89 4.28
CA CYS A 338 0.75 -15.83 4.47
C CYS A 338 0.34 -17.27 4.11
N GLN A 339 1.32 -18.18 4.01
CA GLN A 339 1.07 -19.59 3.70
C GLN A 339 0.02 -20.26 4.59
N ARG A 340 -0.02 -19.95 5.89
CA ARG A 340 -1.03 -20.52 6.80
C ARG A 340 -2.45 -20.07 6.46
N LEU A 341 -2.63 -18.84 5.99
CA LEU A 341 -3.94 -18.35 5.55
C LEU A 341 -4.35 -18.95 4.20
N ALA A 342 -3.40 -19.10 3.28
CA ALA A 342 -3.62 -19.79 2.01
C ALA A 342 -4.02 -21.24 2.22
N GLN A 343 -3.33 -21.95 3.11
CA GLN A 343 -3.65 -23.32 3.51
C GLN A 343 -5.07 -23.42 4.05
N ARG A 344 -5.44 -22.56 5.02
CA ARG A 344 -6.80 -22.53 5.58
C ARG A 344 -7.86 -22.27 4.53
N ALA A 345 -7.59 -21.37 3.60
CA ALA A 345 -8.54 -21.08 2.53
C ALA A 345 -8.72 -22.29 1.60
N LEU A 346 -7.67 -23.07 1.35
CA LEU A 346 -7.76 -24.33 0.60
C LEU A 346 -8.48 -25.44 1.39
N GLU A 347 -8.23 -25.55 2.69
CA GLU A 347 -8.97 -26.46 3.59
C GLU A 347 -10.48 -26.17 3.60
N GLN A 348 -10.88 -24.88 3.53
CA GLN A 348 -12.30 -24.52 3.40
C GLN A 348 -12.89 -24.96 2.04
N ILE A 349 -12.10 -24.90 0.96
CA ILE A 349 -12.52 -25.43 -0.35
C ILE A 349 -12.65 -26.95 -0.30
N GLU A 350 -11.74 -27.65 0.38
CA GLU A 350 -11.73 -29.11 0.48
C GLU A 350 -13.02 -29.68 1.08
N ILE A 351 -13.65 -28.96 2.02
CA ILE A 351 -14.93 -29.38 2.63
C ILE A 351 -16.02 -29.61 1.57
N ALA A 352 -16.09 -28.75 0.55
CA ALA A 352 -17.13 -28.81 -0.49
C ALA A 352 -16.63 -29.38 -1.83
N PHE A 353 -15.34 -29.21 -2.14
CA PHE A 353 -14.72 -29.57 -3.42
C PHE A 353 -13.38 -30.31 -3.20
N PRO A 354 -13.38 -31.51 -2.59
CA PRO A 354 -12.15 -32.20 -2.20
C PRO A 354 -11.24 -32.54 -3.40
N ALA A 355 -11.83 -32.96 -4.52
CA ALA A 355 -11.07 -33.25 -5.74
C ALA A 355 -10.37 -32.01 -6.32
N LEU A 356 -10.98 -30.83 -6.20
CA LEU A 356 -10.38 -29.57 -6.65
C LEU A 356 -9.23 -29.17 -5.73
N ALA A 357 -9.43 -29.26 -4.41
CA ALA A 357 -8.37 -28.97 -3.44
C ALA A 357 -7.14 -29.85 -3.65
N GLU A 358 -7.35 -31.15 -3.90
CA GLU A 358 -6.26 -32.09 -4.17
C GLU A 358 -5.55 -31.79 -5.50
N ALA A 359 -6.29 -31.42 -6.54
CA ALA A 359 -5.71 -31.00 -7.82
C ALA A 359 -4.84 -29.74 -7.67
N VAL A 360 -5.25 -28.79 -6.82
CA VAL A 360 -4.44 -27.60 -6.51
C VAL A 360 -3.16 -28.01 -5.77
N ARG A 361 -3.24 -28.86 -4.73
CA ARG A 361 -2.07 -29.33 -3.97
C ARG A 361 -1.06 -30.07 -4.83
N THR A 362 -1.55 -30.83 -5.81
CA THR A 362 -0.69 -31.58 -6.75
C THR A 362 0.07 -30.63 -7.69
N ARG A 363 -0.52 -29.48 -8.03
CA ARG A 363 0.08 -28.53 -8.99
C ARG A 363 0.89 -27.43 -8.33
N LEU A 364 0.50 -26.98 -7.14
CA LEU A 364 1.03 -25.79 -6.50
C LEU A 364 1.34 -26.09 -5.04
N SER A 365 2.48 -25.59 -4.60
CA SER A 365 2.77 -25.55 -3.18
C SER A 365 1.96 -24.47 -2.45
N THR A 366 1.86 -24.62 -1.14
CA THR A 366 1.15 -23.65 -0.29
C THR A 366 1.82 -22.28 -0.33
N ALA A 367 3.16 -22.24 -0.42
CA ALA A 367 3.92 -21.00 -0.56
C ALA A 367 3.63 -20.28 -1.88
N MET A 368 3.55 -21.01 -3.00
CA MET A 368 3.14 -20.44 -4.29
C MET A 368 1.70 -19.93 -4.25
N LEU A 369 0.78 -20.69 -3.68
CA LEU A 369 -0.61 -20.25 -3.50
C LEU A 369 -0.69 -18.95 -2.69
N ALA A 370 0.05 -18.85 -1.58
CA ALA A 370 0.07 -17.63 -0.77
C ALA A 370 0.55 -16.40 -1.53
N ARG A 371 1.61 -16.53 -2.35
CA ARG A 371 2.12 -15.43 -3.18
C ARG A 371 1.11 -14.99 -4.25
N LEU A 372 0.45 -15.94 -4.91
CA LEU A 372 -0.61 -15.66 -5.89
C LEU A 372 -1.81 -14.96 -5.24
N LEU A 373 -2.30 -15.46 -4.11
CA LEU A 373 -3.39 -14.82 -3.36
C LEU A 373 -2.98 -13.43 -2.86
N ARG A 374 -1.75 -13.26 -2.39
CA ARG A 374 -1.20 -11.97 -1.98
C ARG A 374 -1.16 -10.98 -3.14
N ALA A 375 -0.73 -11.41 -4.32
CA ALA A 375 -0.68 -10.57 -5.52
C ALA A 375 -2.08 -10.11 -5.97
N LEU A 376 -3.09 -10.98 -5.89
CA LEU A 376 -4.49 -10.61 -6.13
C LEU A 376 -4.96 -9.52 -5.16
N ILE A 377 -4.72 -9.73 -3.86
CA ILE A 377 -5.11 -8.77 -2.81
C ILE A 377 -4.36 -7.43 -2.94
N ALA A 378 -3.09 -7.44 -3.33
CA ALA A 378 -2.28 -6.23 -3.52
C ALA A 378 -2.88 -5.29 -4.59
N GLU A 379 -3.73 -5.83 -5.45
CA GLU A 379 -4.48 -5.11 -6.47
C GLU A 379 -5.97 -4.99 -6.16
N GLN A 380 -6.35 -5.23 -4.90
CA GLN A 380 -7.71 -5.16 -4.38
C GLN A 380 -8.67 -6.12 -5.12
N VAL A 381 -8.17 -7.28 -5.56
CA VAL A 381 -9.00 -8.36 -6.11
C VAL A 381 -9.42 -9.29 -4.97
N GLY A 382 -10.71 -9.24 -4.63
CA GLY A 382 -11.26 -10.05 -3.55
C GLY A 382 -11.16 -11.56 -3.83
N LEU A 383 -10.84 -12.33 -2.79
CA LEU A 383 -10.63 -13.78 -2.81
C LEU A 383 -11.89 -14.60 -2.49
N ARG A 384 -13.05 -13.94 -2.45
CA ARG A 384 -14.33 -14.58 -2.04
C ARG A 384 -14.70 -15.78 -2.90
N ASN A 385 -14.46 -15.68 -4.21
CA ASN A 385 -14.70 -16.79 -5.11
C ASN A 385 -13.46 -17.71 -5.19
N MET A 386 -13.05 -18.25 -4.03
CA MET A 386 -11.88 -19.12 -3.94
C MET A 386 -12.03 -20.39 -4.79
N ARG A 387 -13.27 -20.86 -5.02
CA ARG A 387 -13.55 -21.94 -5.96
C ARG A 387 -13.08 -21.59 -7.38
N ALA A 388 -13.54 -20.45 -7.94
CA ALA A 388 -13.15 -20.04 -9.29
C ALA A 388 -11.65 -19.76 -9.40
N ILE A 389 -11.03 -19.24 -8.33
CA ILE A 389 -9.57 -19.06 -8.25
C ILE A 389 -8.88 -20.43 -8.36
N CYS A 390 -9.28 -21.42 -7.55
CA CYS A 390 -8.70 -22.77 -7.58
C CYS A 390 -8.92 -23.46 -8.93
N GLU A 391 -10.12 -23.36 -9.52
CA GLU A 391 -10.41 -23.90 -10.85
C GLU A 391 -9.48 -23.28 -11.89
N ALA A 392 -9.32 -21.95 -11.89
CA ALA A 392 -8.44 -21.25 -12.82
C ALA A 392 -6.96 -21.66 -12.66
N LEU A 393 -6.49 -21.87 -11.42
CA LEU A 393 -5.12 -22.32 -11.16
C LEU A 393 -4.86 -23.73 -11.73
N VAL A 394 -5.86 -24.63 -11.63
CA VAL A 394 -5.76 -26.00 -12.13
C VAL A 394 -5.93 -26.07 -13.65
N THR A 395 -6.70 -25.16 -14.27
CA THR A 395 -6.91 -25.14 -15.73
C THR A 395 -6.04 -24.13 -16.46
N TYR A 396 -4.99 -23.60 -15.80
CA TYR A 396 -4.10 -22.62 -16.41
C TYR A 396 -3.49 -23.15 -17.70
N ASP A 397 -3.69 -22.39 -18.77
CA ASP A 397 -3.09 -22.59 -20.09
C ASP A 397 -3.00 -21.25 -20.82
N TYR A 398 -2.07 -21.13 -21.77
CA TYR A 398 -1.85 -19.91 -22.53
C TYR A 398 -1.54 -20.20 -24.00
N ILE A 399 -1.78 -19.20 -24.85
CA ILE A 399 -1.34 -19.16 -26.24
C ILE A 399 -0.55 -17.90 -26.52
N VAL A 400 0.43 -18.04 -27.42
CA VAL A 400 1.17 -16.89 -27.93
C VAL A 400 0.47 -16.38 -29.18
N VAL A 401 -0.01 -15.14 -29.13
CA VAL A 401 -0.70 -14.47 -30.23
C VAL A 401 0.13 -13.27 -30.67
N PRO A 402 0.54 -13.19 -31.94
CA PRO A 402 1.20 -12.00 -32.48
C PRO A 402 0.33 -10.74 -32.28
N PRO A 403 0.94 -9.57 -32.01
CA PRO A 403 0.20 -8.34 -31.68
C PRO A 403 -0.71 -7.83 -32.80
N ASP A 404 -0.49 -8.26 -34.04
CA ASP A 404 -1.29 -7.95 -35.23
C ASP A 404 -2.43 -8.96 -35.49
N GLN A 405 -2.61 -9.95 -34.61
CA GLN A 405 -3.61 -11.01 -34.77
C GLN A 405 -4.61 -11.05 -33.61
N ILE A 406 -5.82 -11.49 -33.93
CA ILE A 406 -6.89 -11.71 -32.96
C ILE A 406 -7.18 -13.20 -32.93
N ALA A 407 -7.04 -13.82 -31.74
CA ALA A 407 -7.42 -15.20 -31.51
C ALA A 407 -8.74 -15.26 -30.73
N PHE A 408 -9.68 -16.10 -31.17
CA PHE A 408 -10.91 -16.41 -30.44
C PHE A 408 -10.70 -17.68 -29.62
N ASP A 409 -9.92 -17.58 -28.54
CA ASP A 409 -9.55 -18.68 -27.65
C ASP A 409 -9.70 -18.27 -26.18
N ASP A 410 -10.25 -19.17 -25.37
CA ASP A 410 -10.50 -18.97 -23.94
C ASP A 410 -9.21 -18.96 -23.10
N ARG A 411 -8.13 -19.57 -23.59
CA ARG A 411 -6.81 -19.59 -22.93
C ARG A 411 -6.21 -18.20 -22.80
N LEU A 412 -5.26 -18.01 -21.88
CA LEU A 412 -4.62 -16.71 -21.72
C LEU A 412 -3.89 -16.33 -23.02
N GLN A 413 -4.21 -15.19 -23.61
CA GLN A 413 -3.53 -14.73 -24.83
C GLN A 413 -2.42 -13.77 -24.43
N VAL A 414 -1.19 -14.06 -24.84
CA VAL A 414 -0.01 -13.24 -24.55
C VAL A 414 0.84 -13.06 -25.80
N SER A 415 1.55 -11.94 -25.92
CA SER A 415 2.48 -11.72 -27.03
C SER A 415 3.81 -12.43 -26.80
N VAL A 416 4.16 -12.69 -25.54
CA VAL A 416 5.40 -13.37 -25.12
C VAL A 416 5.07 -14.32 -23.95
N PRO A 417 5.68 -15.51 -23.89
CA PRO A 417 5.54 -16.39 -22.73
C PRO A 417 5.88 -15.67 -21.41
N LEU A 418 5.07 -15.91 -20.39
CA LEU A 418 5.25 -15.34 -19.06
C LEU A 418 5.88 -16.37 -18.11
N PRO A 419 6.64 -15.93 -17.09
CA PRO A 419 6.97 -16.78 -15.95
C PRO A 419 5.70 -17.39 -15.33
N LEU A 420 5.81 -18.62 -14.82
CA LEU A 420 4.66 -19.41 -14.37
C LEU A 420 3.74 -18.64 -13.39
N GLU A 421 4.31 -17.99 -12.38
CA GLU A 421 3.55 -17.22 -11.38
C GLU A 421 2.80 -16.03 -11.99
N ALA A 422 3.45 -15.29 -12.90
CA ALA A 422 2.84 -14.16 -13.59
C ALA A 422 1.71 -14.62 -14.55
N GLY A 423 1.92 -15.74 -15.25
CA GLY A 423 0.92 -16.35 -16.11
C GLY A 423 -0.30 -16.86 -15.35
N LEU A 424 -0.08 -17.58 -14.24
CA LEU A 424 -1.14 -18.04 -13.33
C LEU A 424 -1.96 -16.86 -12.82
N LEU A 425 -1.29 -15.81 -12.34
CA LEU A 425 -1.96 -14.60 -11.86
C LEU A 425 -2.80 -13.93 -12.96
N ALA A 426 -2.25 -13.73 -14.15
CA ALA A 426 -2.94 -13.12 -15.27
C ALA A 426 -4.17 -13.95 -15.71
N PHE A 427 -4.04 -15.27 -15.73
CA PHE A 427 -5.14 -16.16 -16.08
C PHE A 427 -6.23 -16.20 -15.01
N VAL A 428 -5.88 -16.27 -13.73
CA VAL A 428 -6.87 -16.17 -12.64
C VAL A 428 -7.65 -14.86 -12.75
N ARG A 429 -6.96 -13.74 -13.01
CA ARG A 429 -7.62 -12.44 -13.20
C ARG A 429 -8.53 -12.41 -14.43
N LYS A 430 -8.11 -13.00 -15.57
CA LYS A 430 -8.97 -13.22 -16.74
C LYS A 430 -10.24 -14.00 -16.37
N ARG A 431 -10.10 -15.08 -15.60
CA ARG A 431 -11.25 -15.90 -15.13
C ARG A 431 -12.16 -15.17 -14.14
N LEU A 432 -11.65 -14.12 -13.50
CA LEU A 432 -12.40 -13.22 -12.62
C LEU A 432 -12.88 -11.94 -13.33
N SER A 433 -12.93 -11.92 -14.67
CA SER A 433 -13.27 -10.73 -15.45
C SER A 433 -14.60 -10.08 -15.07
N LEU A 434 -15.63 -10.88 -14.76
CA LEU A 434 -16.93 -10.36 -14.30
C LEU A 434 -16.77 -9.57 -12.99
N GLN A 435 -16.03 -10.11 -12.01
CA GLN A 435 -15.77 -9.43 -10.75
C GLN A 435 -14.97 -8.14 -10.96
N LEU A 436 -13.93 -8.19 -11.78
CA LEU A 436 -13.08 -7.02 -12.06
C LEU A 436 -13.85 -5.94 -12.82
N THR A 437 -14.68 -6.32 -13.78
CA THR A 437 -15.57 -5.42 -14.53
C THR A 437 -16.57 -4.76 -13.62
N GLN A 438 -17.26 -5.53 -12.77
CA GLN A 438 -18.19 -4.97 -11.78
C GLN A 438 -17.49 -3.99 -10.83
N GLN A 439 -16.29 -4.33 -10.36
CA GLN A 439 -15.50 -3.46 -9.50
C GLN A 439 -15.06 -2.17 -10.22
N ALA A 440 -14.74 -2.23 -11.51
CA ALA A 440 -14.39 -1.07 -12.33
C ALA A 440 -15.61 -0.19 -12.66
N ALA A 441 -16.80 -0.81 -12.84
CA ALA A 441 -18.05 -0.13 -13.14
C ALA A 441 -18.75 0.50 -11.92
N ARG A 442 -18.29 0.25 -10.68
CA ARG A 442 -18.96 0.68 -9.44
C ARG A 442 -19.25 2.18 -9.39
N GLU A 443 -18.37 3.00 -9.94
CA GLU A 443 -18.48 4.46 -9.84
C GLU A 443 -19.23 5.05 -11.03
N ARG A 444 -19.02 4.49 -12.23
CA ARG A 444 -19.57 5.05 -13.46
C ARG A 444 -19.61 4.03 -14.58
N THR A 445 -20.67 4.11 -15.38
CA THR A 445 -20.81 3.45 -16.68
C THR A 445 -21.17 4.52 -17.73
N PRO A 446 -20.49 4.61 -18.89
CA PRO A 446 -19.35 3.80 -19.32
C PRO A 446 -18.11 3.99 -18.43
N ILE A 447 -17.22 2.98 -18.42
CA ILE A 447 -16.02 2.98 -17.56
C ILE A 447 -14.97 3.93 -18.18
N PRO A 448 -14.53 4.99 -17.48
CA PRO A 448 -13.48 5.87 -17.96
C PRO A 448 -12.13 5.15 -17.95
N VAL A 449 -11.44 5.11 -19.08
CA VAL A 449 -10.15 4.42 -19.22
C VAL A 449 -9.10 5.25 -19.94
N TYR A 450 -7.86 5.11 -19.50
CA TYR A 450 -6.66 5.59 -20.17
C TYR A 450 -6.06 4.46 -20.99
N LEU A 451 -5.75 4.74 -22.25
CA LEU A 451 -5.14 3.78 -23.16
C LEU A 451 -3.66 4.10 -23.32
N LEU A 452 -2.83 3.09 -23.47
CA LEU A 452 -1.42 3.28 -23.81
C LEU A 452 -1.25 3.43 -25.32
N THR A 453 -0.31 4.29 -25.73
CA THR A 453 0.16 4.33 -27.12
C THR A 453 1.04 3.10 -27.42
N PRO A 454 1.00 2.54 -28.65
CA PRO A 454 1.84 1.40 -29.02
C PRO A 454 3.35 1.66 -28.79
N GLU A 455 3.79 2.90 -29.01
CA GLU A 455 5.17 3.33 -28.78
C GLU A 455 5.56 3.23 -27.30
N LEU A 456 4.64 3.58 -26.40
CA LEU A 456 4.85 3.48 -24.97
C LEU A 456 4.85 2.02 -24.49
N GLU A 457 3.95 1.19 -25.04
CA GLU A 457 3.93 -0.25 -24.74
C GLU A 457 5.23 -0.95 -25.13
N GLN A 458 5.81 -0.59 -26.29
CA GLN A 458 7.13 -1.07 -26.71
C GLN A 458 8.24 -0.54 -25.79
N ALA A 459 8.22 0.75 -25.46
CA ALA A 459 9.23 1.35 -24.60
C ALA A 459 9.24 0.77 -23.18
N ILE A 460 8.08 0.32 -22.66
CA ILE A 460 8.00 -0.37 -21.36
C ILE A 460 8.76 -1.70 -21.40
N ALA A 461 8.79 -2.39 -22.54
CA ALA A 461 9.52 -3.64 -22.69
C ALA A 461 11.03 -3.42 -22.85
N GLU A 462 11.46 -2.35 -23.53
CA GLU A 462 12.86 -2.07 -23.83
C GLU A 462 13.60 -1.30 -22.73
N ALA A 463 12.97 -0.24 -22.20
CA ALA A 463 13.56 0.70 -21.24
C ALA A 463 12.53 1.06 -20.15
N PRO A 464 12.20 0.13 -19.25
CA PRO A 464 11.08 0.24 -18.33
C PRO A 464 11.15 1.48 -17.43
N GLU A 465 12.34 1.87 -16.97
CA GLU A 465 12.50 3.02 -16.08
C GLU A 465 12.21 4.36 -16.79
N GLN A 466 12.77 4.58 -17.97
CA GLN A 466 12.56 5.81 -18.75
C GLN A 466 11.12 5.90 -19.28
N ALA A 467 10.55 4.78 -19.73
CA ALA A 467 9.16 4.70 -20.13
C ALA A 467 8.21 4.97 -18.95
N CYS A 468 8.52 4.41 -17.78
CA CYS A 468 7.76 4.66 -16.56
C CYS A 468 7.75 6.14 -16.18
N GLN A 469 8.89 6.83 -16.25
CA GLN A 469 8.94 8.25 -15.90
C GLN A 469 8.05 9.09 -16.83
N ARG A 470 8.07 8.80 -18.14
CA ARG A 470 7.19 9.46 -19.12
C ARG A 470 5.71 9.18 -18.85
N LEU A 471 5.38 7.91 -18.59
CA LEU A 471 4.01 7.48 -18.27
C LEU A 471 3.49 8.14 -16.98
N LEU A 472 4.30 8.19 -15.92
CA LEU A 472 3.93 8.83 -14.66
C LEU A 472 3.70 10.34 -14.83
N THR A 473 4.54 11.01 -15.60
CA THR A 473 4.36 12.43 -15.94
C THR A 473 3.03 12.65 -16.68
N ALA A 474 2.77 11.88 -17.74
CA ALA A 474 1.52 11.98 -18.50
C ALA A 474 0.29 11.69 -17.63
N LEU A 475 0.35 10.66 -16.78
CA LEU A 475 -0.73 10.34 -15.84
C LEU A 475 -0.99 11.50 -14.86
N ARG A 476 0.06 12.06 -14.25
CA ARG A 476 -0.10 13.19 -13.31
C ARG A 476 -0.81 14.38 -13.94
N GLU A 477 -0.46 14.73 -15.17
CA GLU A 477 -1.11 15.81 -15.91
C GLU A 477 -2.60 15.53 -16.16
N GLN A 478 -2.94 14.29 -16.53
CA GLN A 478 -4.33 13.88 -16.75
C GLN A 478 -5.15 13.82 -15.45
N LEU A 479 -4.55 13.33 -14.37
CA LEU A 479 -5.20 13.24 -13.05
C LEU A 479 -5.46 14.62 -12.46
N ALA A 480 -4.57 15.58 -12.67
CA ALA A 480 -4.76 16.97 -12.23
C ALA A 480 -5.97 17.64 -12.89
N GLN A 481 -6.30 17.25 -14.13
CA GLN A 481 -7.45 17.80 -14.86
C GLN A 481 -8.78 17.19 -14.44
N ARG A 482 -8.78 15.96 -13.91
CA ARG A 482 -9.99 15.20 -13.54
C ARG A 482 -9.80 14.43 -12.23
N PRO A 483 -9.68 15.13 -11.10
CA PRO A 483 -9.48 14.50 -9.79
C PRO A 483 -10.68 13.66 -9.32
N GLU A 484 -11.86 13.85 -9.93
CA GLU A 484 -13.09 13.14 -9.59
C GLU A 484 -13.18 11.72 -10.15
N LEU A 485 -12.34 11.36 -11.12
CA LEU A 485 -12.36 10.05 -11.75
C LEU A 485 -11.37 9.09 -11.08
N THR A 486 -11.80 7.86 -10.82
CA THR A 486 -10.84 6.79 -10.49
C THR A 486 -10.10 6.36 -11.77
N PRO A 487 -8.78 6.56 -11.84
CA PRO A 487 -8.03 6.29 -13.05
C PRO A 487 -7.80 4.79 -13.28
N ILE A 488 -8.23 4.31 -14.45
CA ILE A 488 -7.99 2.95 -14.92
C ILE A 488 -7.15 3.00 -16.19
N VAL A 489 -5.98 2.38 -16.16
CA VAL A 489 -5.11 2.20 -17.34
C VAL A 489 -5.36 0.82 -17.93
N LEU A 490 -5.63 0.75 -19.24
CA LEU A 490 -5.75 -0.50 -19.98
C LEU A 490 -4.48 -0.82 -20.75
N CYS A 491 -4.11 -2.10 -20.73
CA CYS A 491 -2.91 -2.62 -21.40
C CYS A 491 -3.08 -4.09 -21.81
N ALA A 492 -2.10 -4.63 -22.53
CA ALA A 492 -2.01 -6.06 -22.81
C ALA A 492 -1.70 -6.90 -21.55
N SER A 493 -2.18 -8.16 -21.54
CA SER A 493 -2.11 -9.06 -20.37
C SER A 493 -0.68 -9.36 -19.92
N ASP A 494 0.26 -9.43 -20.85
CA ASP A 494 1.67 -9.69 -20.60
C ASP A 494 2.44 -8.45 -20.07
N LYS A 495 1.89 -7.24 -20.23
CA LYS A 495 2.49 -5.99 -19.75
C LYS A 495 1.93 -5.52 -18.41
N ARG A 496 0.72 -5.95 -18.07
CA ARG A 496 -0.06 -5.48 -16.93
C ARG A 496 0.67 -5.59 -15.58
N ALA A 497 1.31 -6.73 -15.29
CA ALA A 497 2.00 -6.93 -14.01
C ALA A 497 3.19 -5.98 -13.83
N ALA A 498 4.02 -5.82 -14.87
CA ALA A 498 5.16 -4.90 -14.86
C ALA A 498 4.68 -3.44 -14.72
N LEU A 499 3.66 -3.05 -15.48
CA LEU A 499 3.05 -1.72 -15.40
C LEU A 499 2.50 -1.42 -14.00
N ARG A 500 1.77 -2.37 -13.41
CA ARG A 500 1.22 -2.22 -12.06
C ARG A 500 2.33 -2.09 -11.02
N ALA A 501 3.40 -2.88 -11.10
CA ALA A 501 4.54 -2.80 -10.19
C ALA A 501 5.24 -1.42 -10.27
N LEU A 502 5.36 -0.86 -11.47
CA LEU A 502 6.01 0.42 -11.71
C LEU A 502 5.17 1.62 -11.26
N ILE A 503 3.87 1.63 -11.60
CA ILE A 503 2.96 2.77 -11.31
C ILE A 503 2.47 2.73 -9.86
N GLY A 504 2.23 1.53 -9.32
CA GLY A 504 1.53 1.35 -8.05
C GLY A 504 2.25 1.86 -6.81
N LEU A 505 3.57 2.07 -6.89
CA LEU A 505 4.36 2.64 -5.81
C LEU A 505 4.16 4.16 -5.68
N GLU A 506 4.00 4.87 -6.80
CA GLU A 506 3.88 6.34 -6.83
C GLU A 506 2.41 6.80 -6.91
N LEU A 507 1.58 6.07 -7.65
CA LEU A 507 0.16 6.35 -7.86
C LEU A 507 -0.69 5.13 -7.45
N PRO A 508 -0.79 4.80 -6.15
CA PRO A 508 -1.51 3.61 -5.68
C PRO A 508 -3.00 3.60 -6.06
N GLN A 509 -3.61 4.76 -6.28
CA GLN A 509 -4.99 4.93 -6.72
C GLN A 509 -5.22 4.54 -8.19
N VAL A 510 -4.17 4.46 -9.01
CA VAL A 510 -4.27 4.05 -10.41
C VAL A 510 -4.40 2.53 -10.51
N ARG A 511 -5.53 2.09 -11.06
CA ARG A 511 -5.78 0.68 -11.35
C ARG A 511 -5.27 0.36 -12.75
N VAL A 512 -4.58 -0.77 -12.88
CA VAL A 512 -4.09 -1.27 -14.17
C VAL A 512 -4.84 -2.56 -14.48
N LEU A 513 -5.63 -2.56 -15.54
CA LEU A 513 -6.40 -3.72 -15.99
C LEU A 513 -5.92 -4.17 -17.37
N ALA A 514 -5.98 -5.47 -17.63
CA ALA A 514 -5.76 -5.98 -18.98
C ALA A 514 -7.06 -6.00 -19.77
N TYR A 515 -6.99 -5.91 -21.11
CA TYR A 515 -8.19 -6.03 -21.95
C TYR A 515 -8.96 -7.34 -21.71
N GLN A 516 -8.25 -8.46 -21.48
CA GLN A 516 -8.85 -9.76 -21.20
C GLN A 516 -9.43 -9.89 -19.78
N GLU A 517 -9.23 -8.91 -18.92
CA GLU A 517 -9.80 -8.86 -17.56
C GLU A 517 -11.16 -8.17 -17.52
N LEU A 518 -11.66 -7.71 -18.67
CA LEU A 518 -12.95 -7.08 -18.81
C LEU A 518 -13.90 -7.97 -19.61
N VAL A 519 -15.18 -7.90 -19.25
CA VAL A 519 -16.26 -8.57 -19.98
C VAL A 519 -16.46 -7.83 -21.33
N PRO A 520 -16.51 -8.54 -22.47
CA PRO A 520 -16.54 -7.91 -23.80
C PRO A 520 -17.69 -6.91 -24.02
N GLU A 521 -18.82 -7.09 -23.35
CA GLU A 521 -20.02 -6.28 -23.47
C GLU A 521 -19.95 -4.94 -22.70
N VAL A 522 -18.90 -4.70 -21.91
CA VAL A 522 -18.81 -3.49 -21.09
C VAL A 522 -18.51 -2.25 -21.93
N ALA A 523 -19.27 -1.17 -21.72
CA ALA A 523 -19.02 0.10 -22.38
C ALA A 523 -17.80 0.81 -21.77
N LEU A 524 -16.79 1.06 -22.60
CA LEU A 524 -15.58 1.80 -22.24
C LEU A 524 -15.62 3.21 -22.81
N GLN A 525 -15.17 4.19 -22.04
CA GLN A 525 -14.99 5.57 -22.46
C GLN A 525 -13.50 5.93 -22.42
N PRO A 526 -12.80 5.96 -23.57
CA PRO A 526 -11.43 6.44 -23.63
C PRO A 526 -11.36 7.92 -23.22
N ILE A 527 -10.62 8.23 -22.15
CA ILE A 527 -10.41 9.59 -21.66
C ILE A 527 -9.24 10.24 -22.39
N ALA A 528 -8.12 9.53 -22.46
CA ALA A 528 -6.93 9.95 -23.18
C ALA A 528 -6.10 8.73 -23.63
N ARG A 529 -5.21 8.97 -24.59
CA ARG A 529 -4.10 8.05 -24.93
C ARG A 529 -2.82 8.63 -24.35
N LEU A 530 -2.11 7.85 -23.55
CA LEU A 530 -0.90 8.22 -22.81
C LEU A 530 0.37 7.92 -23.59
#